data_AF-A0A973Z0Q5-F1
#
_entry.id   AF-A0A973Z0Q5-F1
#
_cell.length_a   1.000
_cell.length_b   1.000
_cell.length_c   1.000
_cell.angle_alpha   90.00
_cell.angle_beta   90.00
_cell.angle_gamma   90.00
#
_symmetry.space_group_name_H-M   'P 1'
#
loop_
_entity.id
_entity.type
_entity.pdbx_description
1 polymer ?
#
loop_
_entity_poly.entity_id
_entity_poly.type
_entity_poly.pdbx_seq_one_letter_code
_entity_poly.pdbx_strand_id
1 'polypeptide(L)'
;MLDIVSDTAQATLVATAVTVALLWLPGAVLAALVGLRGWLLAGIAPAVTMGLVAVAAPLASGLGLRWNAAYFLSFTALAGVLA
;
A
#
# COMPACT_ATOMS: atom_id res chain seq x y z
N MET A 1 -16.85 -28.70 -11.09
CA MET A 1 -16.12 -27.89 -12.09
C MET A 1 -16.55 -26.43 -12.05
N LEU A 2 -17.86 -26.14 -11.93
CA LEU A 2 -18.37 -24.77 -11.74
C LEU A 2 -17.90 -24.15 -10.41
N ASP A 3 -17.84 -24.93 -9.33
CA ASP A 3 -17.45 -24.46 -7.99
C ASP A 3 -15.98 -24.00 -7.91
N ILE A 4 -15.07 -24.73 -8.58
CA ILE A 4 -13.64 -24.39 -8.66
C ILE A 4 -13.44 -23.07 -9.43
N VAL A 5 -14.25 -22.82 -10.47
CA VAL A 5 -14.19 -21.57 -11.24
C VAL A 5 -14.72 -20.39 -10.42
N SER A 6 -15.75 -20.56 -9.60
CA SER A 6 -16.22 -19.51 -8.69
C SER A 6 -15.22 -19.18 -7.58
N ASP A 7 -14.58 -20.20 -7.00
CA ASP A 7 -13.59 -19.99 -5.92
C ASP A 7 -12.36 -19.20 -6.40
N THR A 8 -11.87 -19.54 -7.58
CA THR A 8 -10.73 -18.84 -8.21
C THR A 8 -11.08 -17.41 -8.61
N ALA A 9 -12.29 -17.16 -9.12
CA ALA A 9 -12.77 -15.82 -9.43
C ALA A 9 -12.87 -14.94 -8.16
N GLN A 10 -13.42 -15.49 -7.07
CA GLN A 10 -13.52 -14.79 -5.79
C GLN A 10 -12.12 -14.47 -5.21
N ALA A 11 -11.20 -15.44 -5.23
CA ALA A 11 -9.83 -15.23 -4.78
C ALA A 11 -9.12 -14.11 -5.58
N THR A 12 -9.32 -14.09 -6.90
CA THR A 12 -8.73 -13.07 -7.78
C THR A 12 -9.29 -11.68 -7.50
N LEU A 13 -10.61 -11.57 -7.27
CA LEU A 13 -11.25 -10.31 -6.91
C LEU A 13 -10.70 -9.76 -5.59
N VAL A 14 -10.58 -10.62 -4.57
CA VAL A 14 -10.01 -10.24 -3.26
C VAL A 14 -8.57 -9.80 -3.43
N ALA A 15 -7.74 -10.57 -4.13
CA ALA A 15 -6.33 -10.22 -4.36
C ALA A 15 -6.19 -8.89 -5.11
N THR A 16 -7.03 -8.65 -6.11
CA THR A 16 -7.05 -7.40 -6.88
C THR A 16 -7.44 -6.22 -5.99
N ALA A 17 -8.52 -6.36 -5.21
CA ALA A 17 -8.98 -5.32 -4.29
C ALA A 17 -7.91 -4.98 -3.24
N VAL A 18 -7.27 -6.00 -2.65
CA VAL A 18 -6.19 -5.83 -1.68
C VAL A 18 -4.98 -5.14 -2.32
N THR A 19 -4.60 -5.54 -3.54
CA THR A 19 -3.47 -4.93 -4.25
C THR A 19 -3.74 -3.47 -4.56
N VAL A 20 -4.93 -3.13 -5.07
CA VAL A 20 -5.32 -1.74 -5.32
C VAL A 20 -5.36 -0.95 -4.02
N ALA A 21 -5.92 -1.50 -2.95
CA ALA A 21 -5.96 -0.85 -1.65
C ALA A 21 -4.54 -0.56 -1.12
N LEU A 22 -3.64 -1.54 -1.16
CA LEU A 22 -2.25 -1.37 -0.70
C LEU A 22 -1.45 -0.42 -1.59
N LEU A 23 -1.74 -0.36 -2.89
CA LEU A 23 -1.04 0.51 -3.82
C LEU A 23 -1.50 1.98 -3.70
N TRP A 24 -2.79 2.25 -3.43
CA TRP A 24 -3.31 3.62 -3.36
C TRP A 24 -3.44 4.19 -1.94
N LEU A 25 -3.94 3.43 -0.96
CA LEU A 25 -4.32 3.99 0.34
C LEU A 25 -3.14 4.62 1.12
N PRO A 26 -1.96 3.96 1.26
CA PRO A 26 -0.85 4.52 2.04
C PRO A 26 -0.40 5.89 1.51
N GLY A 27 -0.11 5.96 0.21
CA GLY A 27 0.31 7.18 -0.45
C GLY A 27 -0.78 8.24 -0.52
N ALA A 28 -2.05 7.85 -0.67
CA ALA A 28 -3.18 8.78 -0.63
C ALA A 28 -3.31 9.46 0.74
N VAL A 29 -3.17 8.71 1.83
CA VAL A 29 -3.20 9.26 3.20
C VAL A 29 -2.07 10.27 3.39
N LEU A 30 -0.83 9.90 3.06
CA LEU A 30 0.31 10.82 3.21
C LEU A 30 0.20 12.06 2.31
N ALA A 31 -0.21 11.88 1.05
CA ALA A 31 -0.47 12.98 0.13
C ALA A 31 -1.56 13.91 0.65
N ALA A 32 -2.60 13.37 1.28
CA ALA A 32 -3.67 14.14 1.89
C ALA A 32 -3.19 14.97 3.10
N LEU A 33 -2.24 14.44 3.88
CA LEU A 33 -1.66 15.14 5.05
C LEU A 33 -0.86 16.38 4.62
N VAL A 34 -0.15 16.31 3.49
CA VAL A 34 0.54 17.47 2.90
C VAL A 34 -0.37 18.39 2.07
N GLY A 35 -1.69 18.20 2.16
CA GLY A 35 -2.70 19.10 1.59
C GLY A 35 -3.13 18.80 0.15
N LEU A 36 -2.69 17.70 -0.46
CA LEU A 36 -3.14 17.34 -1.81
C LEU A 36 -4.60 16.88 -1.79
N ARG A 37 -5.33 17.17 -2.87
CA ARG A 37 -6.78 16.93 -3.00
C ARG A 37 -7.16 16.56 -4.44
N GLY A 38 -8.37 16.03 -4.60
CA GLY A 38 -9.00 15.78 -5.90
C GLY A 38 -8.22 14.77 -6.77
N TRP A 39 -8.28 14.98 -8.09
CA TRP A 39 -7.66 14.10 -9.08
C TRP A 39 -6.14 14.01 -8.96
N LEU A 40 -5.48 15.08 -8.48
CA LEU A 40 -4.04 15.07 -8.30
C LEU A 40 -3.63 14.12 -7.17
N LEU A 41 -4.38 14.08 -6.06
CA LEU A 41 -4.17 13.10 -5.00
C LEU A 41 -4.33 11.67 -5.54
N ALA A 42 -5.40 11.42 -6.30
CA ALA A 42 -5.67 10.09 -6.87
C ALA A 42 -4.56 9.64 -7.84
N GLY A 43 -4.01 10.58 -8.63
CA GLY A 43 -2.94 10.30 -9.59
C GLY A 43 -1.59 10.05 -8.93
N ILE A 44 -1.24 10.79 -7.87
CA ILE A 44 0.09 10.70 -7.24
C ILE A 44 0.18 9.63 -6.14
N ALA A 45 -0.96 9.22 -5.57
CA ALA A 45 -0.99 8.24 -4.47
C ALA A 45 -0.15 6.97 -4.73
N PRO A 46 -0.21 6.31 -5.91
CA PRO A 46 0.63 5.13 -6.18
C PRO A 46 2.13 5.45 -6.17
N ALA A 47 2.53 6.61 -6.70
CA ALA A 47 3.93 7.01 -6.74
C ALA A 47 4.46 7.25 -5.31
N VAL A 48 3.66 7.88 -4.44
CA VAL A 48 4.01 8.07 -3.02
C VAL A 48 4.13 6.73 -2.31
N THR A 49 3.19 5.81 -2.52
CA THR A 49 3.27 4.44 -1.97
C THR A 49 4.53 3.72 -2.42
N MET A 50 4.88 3.78 -3.72
CA MET A 50 6.09 3.15 -4.23
C MET A 50 7.36 3.78 -3.66
N GLY A 51 7.37 5.11 -3.47
CA GLY A 51 8.45 5.82 -2.78
C GLY A 51 8.63 5.33 -1.34
N LEU A 52 7.53 5.14 -0.60
CA LEU A 52 7.56 4.55 0.74
C LEU A 52 8.12 3.13 0.72
N VAL A 53 7.68 2.27 -0.20
CA VAL A 53 8.18 0.89 -0.33
C VAL A 53 9.67 0.87 -0.62
N ALA A 54 10.15 1.76 -1.50
CA ALA A 54 11.55 1.88 -1.86
C ALA A 54 12.46 2.24 -0.67
N VAL A 55 11.91 2.90 0.36
CA VAL A 55 12.62 3.20 1.61
C VAL A 55 12.42 2.10 2.65
N ALA A 56 11.18 1.70 2.88
CA ALA A 56 10.81 0.79 3.97
C ALA A 56 11.39 -0.61 3.77
N ALA A 57 11.41 -1.12 2.52
CA ALA A 57 11.86 -2.49 2.25
C ALA A 57 13.37 -2.69 2.51
N PRO A 58 14.28 -1.83 2.01
CA PRO A 58 15.69 -1.90 2.39
C PRO A 58 15.93 -1.75 3.89
N LEU A 59 15.17 -0.87 4.57
CA LEU A 59 15.27 -0.71 6.03
C LEU A 59 14.87 -1.97 6.77
N ALA A 60 13.79 -2.65 6.34
CA ALA A 60 13.39 -3.93 6.93
C ALA A 60 14.53 -4.95 6.83
N SER A 61 15.11 -5.10 5.64
CA SER A 61 16.23 -6.00 5.39
C SER A 61 17.47 -5.63 6.23
N GLY A 62 17.82 -4.34 6.31
CA GLY A 62 18.96 -3.86 7.08
C GLY A 62 18.82 -4.08 8.59
N LEU A 63 17.59 -4.11 9.10
CA LEU A 63 17.28 -4.37 10.52
C LEU A 63 17.06 -5.86 10.83
N GLY A 64 17.20 -6.75 9.84
CA GLY A 64 16.90 -8.18 9.99
C GLY A 64 15.41 -8.49 10.16
N LEU A 65 14.54 -7.54 9.83
CA LEU A 65 13.09 -7.68 9.89
C LEU A 65 12.56 -8.33 8.61
N ARG A 66 11.53 -9.15 8.75
CA ARG A 66 10.84 -9.74 7.60
C ARG A 66 9.92 -8.71 6.95
N TRP A 67 10.09 -8.48 5.65
CA TRP A 67 9.15 -7.67 4.87
C TRP A 67 7.76 -8.31 4.88
N ASN A 68 6.78 -7.58 5.40
CA ASN A 68 5.38 -8.00 5.44
C ASN A 68 4.47 -6.76 5.51
N ALA A 69 3.17 -6.98 5.33
CA ALA A 69 2.17 -5.91 5.34
C ALA A 69 2.12 -5.15 6.67
N ALA A 70 2.28 -5.83 7.80
CA ALA A 70 2.24 -5.19 9.11
C ALA A 70 3.39 -4.19 9.28
N TYR A 71 4.62 -4.59 8.94
CA TYR A 71 5.78 -3.70 8.96
C TYR A 71 5.56 -2.48 8.04
N PHE A 72 5.08 -2.70 6.82
CA PHE A 72 4.84 -1.62 5.88
C PHE A 72 3.77 -0.62 6.37
N LEU A 73 2.68 -1.13 6.95
CA LEU A 73 1.63 -0.28 7.52
C LEU A 73 2.11 0.48 8.76
N SER A 74 2.90 -0.15 9.63
CA SER A 74 3.51 0.53 10.78
C SER A 74 4.48 1.63 10.33
N PHE A 75 5.31 1.36 9.32
CA PHE A 75 6.21 2.35 8.75
C PHE A 75 5.45 3.52 8.11
N THR A 76 4.37 3.24 7.37
CA THR A 76 3.47 4.26 6.81
C THR A 76 2.85 5.12 7.90
N ALA A 77 2.35 4.50 8.97
CA ALA A 77 1.78 5.22 10.11
C ALA A 77 2.81 6.13 10.79
N LEU A 78 4.04 5.64 10.97
CA LEU A 78 5.15 6.43 11.49
C LEU A 78 5.45 7.64 10.58
N ALA A 79 5.54 7.42 9.26
CA ALA A 79 5.74 8.50 8.30
C ALA A 79 4.61 9.54 8.35
N GLY A 80 3.36 9.10 8.53
CA GLY A 80 2.21 9.99 8.67
C GLY A 80 2.20 10.79 9.98
N VAL A 81 2.77 10.27 11.07
CA VAL A 81 2.95 11.02 12.33
C VAL A 81 4.05 12.08 12.20
N LEU A 82 5.01 11.88 11.30
CA LEU A 82 6.14 12.78 11.08
C LEU A 82 5.92 13.84 9.98
N ALA A 83 4.87 13.69 9.17
CA ALA A 83 4.51 14.57 8.06
C ALA A 83 3.65 15.75 8.53
#